data_AF-Q0FZS8-F1
#
_entry.id   AF-Q0FZS8-F1
#
_cell.length_a   1.000
_cell.length_b   1.000
_cell.length_c   1.000
_cell.angle_alpha   90.00
_cell.angle_beta   90.00
_cell.angle_gamma   90.00
#
_symmetry.space_group_name_H-M   'P 1'
#
loop_
_entity.id
_entity.type
_entity.pdbx_description
1 polymer ?
#
loop_
_entity_poly.entity_id
_entity_poly.type
_entity_poly.pdbx_seq_one_letter_code
_entity_poly.pdbx_strand_id
1 'polypeptide(L)'
;MLRTASTVCLSAWTAFLSLGVVRLLVEAEFFPTGIQLRLDELVAILRQGETLGVGTTEAVPFAALLLAVGIVLGSSIFRLNSFDPRIAASGERAAVAGLTAVFAFWLSATIAGAPVAALFGSGTGVCFALAFTIGALLFDHLMQADESESDEAFEAILRRVERRAGSDRNDGSE
;
A
#
# COMPACT_ATOMS: atom_id res chain seq x y z
N MET A 1 9.99 -3.97 -14.54
CA MET A 1 8.89 -2.98 -14.66
C MET A 1 8.67 -2.11 -13.40
N LEU A 2 8.15 -0.89 -13.57
CA LEU A 2 7.56 -0.11 -12.46
C LEU A 2 6.28 -0.78 -11.96
N ARG A 3 6.13 -0.94 -10.64
CA ARG A 3 4.98 -1.60 -10.00
C ARG A 3 3.79 -0.65 -9.86
N THR A 4 3.20 -0.29 -10.98
CA THR A 4 2.20 0.78 -11.05
C THR A 4 0.89 0.44 -10.37
N ALA A 5 0.37 -0.78 -10.52
CA ALA A 5 -0.95 -1.13 -9.99
C ALA A 5 -0.94 -1.17 -8.46
N SER A 6 0.01 -1.89 -7.88
CA SER A 6 0.19 -1.96 -6.43
C SER A 6 0.54 -0.62 -5.81
N THR A 7 1.38 0.20 -6.47
CA THR A 7 1.73 1.54 -5.97
C THR A 7 0.50 2.46 -5.91
N VAL A 8 -0.36 2.44 -6.93
CA VAL A 8 -1.59 3.25 -6.94
C VAL A 8 -2.55 2.79 -5.83
N CYS A 9 -2.80 1.49 -5.72
CA CYS A 9 -3.68 0.95 -4.70
C CYS A 9 -3.18 1.25 -3.27
N LEU A 10 -1.89 1.06 -3.02
CA LEU A 10 -1.30 1.34 -1.71
C LEU A 10 -1.30 2.83 -1.40
N SER A 11 -1.06 3.70 -2.39
CA SER A 11 -1.16 5.15 -2.21
C SER A 11 -2.57 5.58 -1.84
N ALA A 12 -3.59 4.96 -2.45
CA ALA A 12 -4.99 5.19 -2.09
C ALA A 12 -5.28 4.77 -0.64
N TRP A 13 -4.74 3.63 -0.18
CA TRP A 13 -4.84 3.23 1.23
C TRP A 13 -4.11 4.17 2.17
N THR A 14 -2.89 4.59 1.86
CA THR A 14 -2.14 5.55 2.67
C THR A 14 -2.92 6.86 2.79
N ALA A 15 -3.45 7.39 1.69
CA ALA A 15 -4.27 8.60 1.69
C ALA A 15 -5.56 8.42 2.50
N PHE A 16 -6.27 7.30 2.32
CA PHE A 16 -7.47 6.97 3.09
C PHE A 16 -7.18 6.95 4.60
N LEU A 17 -6.10 6.29 5.02
CA LEU A 17 -5.71 6.22 6.43
C LEU A 17 -5.31 7.60 6.97
N SER A 18 -4.54 8.38 6.22
CA SER A 18 -4.17 9.75 6.62
C SER A 18 -5.37 10.67 6.75
N LEU A 19 -6.34 10.60 5.84
CA LEU A 19 -7.59 11.34 5.94
C LEU A 19 -8.44 10.87 7.12
N GLY A 20 -8.48 9.56 7.38
CA GLY A 20 -9.12 8.99 8.57
C GLY A 20 -8.52 9.51 9.88
N VAL A 21 -7.19 9.63 9.95
CA VAL A 21 -6.48 10.24 11.08
C VAL A 21 -6.90 11.69 11.29
N VAL A 22 -6.86 12.50 10.22
CA VAL A 22 -7.26 13.91 10.30
C VAL A 22 -8.71 14.01 10.77
N ARG A 23 -9.62 13.23 10.18
CA ARG A 23 -11.02 13.23 10.58
C ARG A 23 -11.24 12.87 12.04
N LEU A 24 -10.58 11.82 12.56
CA LEU A 24 -10.70 11.44 13.96
C LEU A 24 -10.24 12.55 14.91
N LEU A 25 -9.10 13.18 14.60
CA LEU A 25 -8.56 14.26 15.42
C LEU A 25 -9.42 15.53 15.36
N VAL A 26 -10.01 15.82 14.20
CA VAL A 26 -10.93 16.93 13.99
C VAL A 26 -12.23 16.70 14.75
N GLU A 27 -12.87 15.52 14.61
CA GLU A 27 -14.11 15.21 15.34
C GLU A 27 -13.91 15.18 16.86
N ALA A 28 -12.69 14.93 17.32
CA ALA A 28 -12.29 14.99 18.73
C ALA A 28 -11.95 16.39 19.26
N GLU A 29 -12.10 17.43 18.42
CA GLU A 29 -11.73 18.82 18.72
C GLU A 29 -10.28 18.95 19.22
N PHE A 30 -9.37 18.14 18.67
CA PHE A 30 -7.99 18.06 19.16
C PHE A 30 -7.16 19.31 18.82
N PHE A 31 -7.54 20.06 17.78
CA PHE A 31 -6.76 21.18 17.26
C PHE A 31 -7.18 22.52 17.87
N PRO A 32 -6.28 23.52 17.92
CA PRO A 32 -6.64 24.89 18.28
C PRO A 32 -7.73 25.45 17.35
N THR A 33 -8.62 26.30 17.88
CA THR A 33 -9.85 26.78 17.21
C THR A 33 -9.63 27.30 15.78
N GLY A 34 -8.55 28.05 15.54
CA GLY A 34 -8.26 28.60 14.21
C GLY A 34 -7.87 27.56 13.16
N ILE A 35 -7.25 26.45 13.58
CA ILE A 35 -6.91 25.31 12.71
C ILE A 35 -8.13 24.40 12.57
N GLN A 36 -8.85 24.17 13.67
CA GLN A 36 -10.05 23.35 13.75
C GLN A 36 -11.08 23.75 12.68
N LEU A 37 -11.44 25.04 12.60
CA LEU A 37 -12.42 25.54 11.62
C LEU A 37 -12.04 25.22 10.17
N ARG A 38 -10.76 25.34 9.81
CA ARG A 38 -10.28 25.06 8.45
C ARG A 38 -10.30 23.57 8.14
N LEU A 39 -9.96 22.74 9.13
CA LEU A 39 -9.98 21.30 8.98
C LEU A 39 -11.41 20.75 8.96
N ASP A 40 -12.33 21.34 9.73
CA ASP A 40 -13.77 21.04 9.66
C ASP A 40 -14.32 21.30 8.26
N GLU A 41 -13.99 22.44 7.66
CA GLU A 41 -14.37 22.73 6.26
C GLU A 41 -13.77 21.71 5.28
N LEU A 42 -12.48 21.36 5.44
CA LEU A 42 -11.82 20.37 4.59
C LEU A 42 -12.47 18.99 4.71
N VAL A 43 -12.73 18.53 5.94
CA VAL A 43 -13.37 17.23 6.23
C VAL A 43 -14.82 17.23 5.75
N ALA A 44 -15.52 18.36 5.83
CA ALA A 44 -16.87 18.51 5.30
C ALA A 44 -16.92 18.42 3.76
N ILE A 45 -15.88 18.88 3.06
CA ILE A 45 -15.75 18.72 1.60
C ILE A 45 -15.41 17.26 1.25
N LEU A 46 -14.54 16.63 2.04
CA LEU A 46 -14.07 15.26 1.85
C LEU A 46 -15.05 14.21 2.40
N ARG A 47 -16.25 14.61 2.82
CA ARG A 47 -17.14 13.84 3.70
C ARG A 47 -17.33 12.40 3.23
N GLN A 48 -16.63 11.48 3.89
CA GLN A 48 -16.88 10.04 3.80
C GLN A 48 -17.93 9.64 4.86
N GLY A 49 -19.17 10.07 4.69
CA GLY A 49 -20.30 9.64 5.53
C GLY A 49 -20.62 10.53 6.74
N GLU A 50 -21.34 9.95 7.70
CA GLU A 50 -21.91 10.64 8.87
C GLU A 50 -20.87 10.91 9.97
N THR A 51 -21.15 11.82 10.90
CA THR A 51 -20.28 12.06 12.07
C THR A 51 -20.07 10.76 12.85
N LEU A 52 -18.83 10.43 13.19
CA LEU A 52 -18.50 9.18 13.88
C LEU A 52 -18.88 9.26 15.36
N GLY A 53 -18.90 10.46 15.95
CA GLY A 53 -19.28 10.65 17.35
C GLY A 53 -18.24 10.10 18.34
N VAL A 54 -16.96 10.12 17.95
CA VAL A 54 -15.85 9.59 18.75
C VAL A 54 -15.37 10.66 19.74
N GLY A 55 -15.28 10.31 21.03
CA GLY A 55 -14.71 11.20 22.05
C GLY A 55 -13.19 11.30 21.96
N THR A 56 -12.60 12.38 22.52
CA THR A 56 -11.15 12.65 22.43
C THR A 56 -10.28 11.52 22.96
N THR A 57 -10.70 10.85 24.05
CA THR A 57 -9.96 9.74 24.67
C THR A 57 -9.85 8.51 23.77
N GLU A 58 -10.81 8.31 22.86
CA GLU A 58 -10.85 7.18 21.93
C GLU A 58 -10.25 7.54 20.57
N ALA A 59 -10.42 8.79 20.12
CA ALA A 59 -9.93 9.24 18.82
C ALA A 59 -8.42 9.18 18.70
N VAL A 60 -7.68 9.57 19.75
CA VAL A 60 -6.20 9.59 19.75
C VAL A 60 -5.59 8.20 19.51
N PRO A 61 -5.93 7.14 20.26
CA PRO A 61 -5.36 5.81 20.02
C PRO A 61 -5.75 5.25 18.65
N PHE A 62 -6.98 5.47 18.18
CA PHE A 62 -7.38 5.06 16.83
C PHE A 62 -6.59 5.82 15.75
N ALA A 63 -6.45 7.13 15.87
CA ALA A 63 -5.64 7.94 14.97
C ALA A 63 -4.17 7.48 14.97
N ALA A 64 -3.60 7.19 16.14
CA ALA A 64 -2.23 6.67 16.23
C ALA A 64 -2.06 5.32 15.51
N LEU A 65 -3.02 4.40 15.66
CA LEU A 65 -3.01 3.12 14.96
C LEU A 65 -3.13 3.30 13.44
N LEU A 66 -4.09 4.11 12.98
CA LEU A 66 -4.25 4.38 11.55
C LEU A 66 -3.00 5.04 10.95
N LEU A 67 -2.39 5.98 11.67
CA LEU A 67 -1.15 6.63 11.25
C LEU A 67 0.01 5.64 11.17
N ALA A 68 0.18 4.77 12.18
CA ALA A 68 1.22 3.76 12.20
C ALA A 68 1.11 2.81 11.00
N VAL A 69 -0.11 2.35 10.71
CA VAL A 69 -0.37 1.49 9.53
C VAL A 69 -0.13 2.28 8.23
N GLY A 70 -0.56 3.55 8.16
CA GLY A 70 -0.30 4.43 7.03
C GLY A 70 1.19 4.62 6.74
N ILE A 71 2.02 4.76 7.78
CA ILE A 71 3.49 4.83 7.67
C ILE A 71 4.05 3.50 7.13
N VAL A 72 3.57 2.36 7.64
CA VAL A 72 4.00 1.04 7.12
C VAL A 72 3.68 0.92 5.64
N LEU A 73 2.45 1.25 5.22
CA LEU A 73 2.05 1.23 3.81
C LEU A 73 2.86 2.23 2.97
N GLY A 74 3.05 3.46 3.43
CA GLY A 74 3.86 4.46 2.74
C GLY A 74 5.32 4.01 2.56
N SER A 75 5.92 3.43 3.61
CA SER A 75 7.27 2.88 3.56
C SER A 75 7.36 1.66 2.62
N SER A 76 6.29 0.86 2.53
CA SER A 76 6.22 -0.28 1.64
C SER A 76 6.24 0.14 0.17
N ILE A 77 5.55 1.24 -0.19
CA ILE A 77 5.55 1.81 -1.54
C ILE A 77 6.96 2.22 -1.95
N PHE A 78 7.68 2.92 -1.07
CA PHE A 78 9.07 3.31 -1.33
C PHE A 78 9.96 2.08 -1.59
N ARG A 79 9.83 1.04 -0.75
CA ARG A 79 10.60 -0.20 -0.89
C ARG A 79 10.22 -1.01 -2.13
N LEU A 80 8.94 -1.08 -2.48
CA LEU A 80 8.42 -1.78 -3.66
C LEU A 80 9.01 -1.24 -4.96
N ASN A 81 9.28 0.06 -5.02
CA ASN A 81 9.86 0.73 -6.17
C ASN A 81 11.40 0.76 -6.15
N SER A 82 12.03 0.02 -5.24
CA SER A 82 13.49 -0.13 -5.20
C SER A 82 14.00 -1.02 -6.34
N PHE A 83 15.17 -0.70 -6.88
CA PHE A 83 15.88 -1.55 -7.84
C PHE A 83 16.50 -2.80 -7.21
N ASP A 84 16.66 -2.84 -5.87
CA ASP A 84 17.15 -4.02 -5.16
C ASP A 84 15.99 -5.02 -4.90
N PRO A 85 16.03 -6.24 -5.48
CA PRO A 85 14.98 -7.24 -5.32
C PRO A 85 14.72 -7.62 -3.85
N ARG A 86 15.74 -7.59 -2.99
CA ARG A 86 15.57 -7.91 -1.56
C ARG A 86 14.77 -6.84 -0.84
N ILE A 87 15.01 -5.58 -1.19
CA ILE A 87 14.27 -4.43 -0.66
C ILE A 87 12.83 -4.45 -1.17
N ALA A 88 12.64 -4.73 -2.47
CA ALA A 88 11.31 -4.86 -3.07
C ALA A 88 10.48 -5.97 -2.40
N ALA A 89 11.06 -7.17 -2.21
CA ALA A 89 10.40 -8.27 -1.50
C ALA A 89 10.13 -7.98 -0.01
N SER A 90 10.94 -7.14 0.63
CA SER A 90 10.62 -6.63 1.97
C SER A 90 9.44 -5.66 1.92
N GLY A 91 9.38 -4.81 0.89
CA GLY A 91 8.25 -3.91 0.62
C GLY A 91 6.94 -4.65 0.45
N GLU A 92 6.90 -5.70 -0.38
CA GLU A 92 5.71 -6.55 -0.55
C GLU A 92 5.20 -7.12 0.77
N ARG A 93 6.10 -7.72 1.57
CA ARG A 93 5.73 -8.30 2.87
C ARG A 93 5.19 -7.23 3.82
N ALA A 94 5.78 -6.04 3.84
CA ALA A 94 5.30 -4.92 4.62
C ALA A 94 3.92 -4.43 4.15
N ALA A 95 3.69 -4.39 2.83
CA ALA A 95 2.39 -4.02 2.26
C ALA A 95 1.30 -5.02 2.67
N VAL A 96 1.55 -6.33 2.52
CA VAL A 96 0.60 -7.38 2.92
C VAL A 96 0.32 -7.34 4.43
N ALA A 97 1.35 -7.16 5.25
CA ALA A 97 1.19 -7.01 6.69
C ALA A 97 0.37 -5.76 7.05
N GLY A 98 0.62 -4.63 6.40
CA GLY A 98 -0.14 -3.40 6.58
C GLY A 98 -1.61 -3.56 6.20
N LEU A 99 -1.91 -4.17 5.05
CA LEU A 99 -3.29 -4.45 4.62
C LEU A 99 -4.01 -5.41 5.57
N THR A 100 -3.29 -6.42 6.08
CA THR A 100 -3.81 -7.35 7.10
C THR A 100 -4.11 -6.61 8.40
N ALA A 101 -3.25 -5.68 8.82
CA ALA A 101 -3.48 -4.84 9.99
C ALA A 101 -4.70 -3.93 9.80
N VAL A 102 -4.90 -3.36 8.61
CA VAL A 102 -6.12 -2.60 8.27
C VAL A 102 -7.36 -3.48 8.43
N PHE A 103 -7.34 -4.68 7.86
CA PHE A 103 -8.46 -5.62 7.97
C PHE A 103 -8.75 -6.01 9.42
N ALA A 104 -7.72 -6.37 10.18
CA ALA A 104 -7.85 -6.75 11.58
C ALA A 104 -8.38 -5.60 12.44
N PHE A 105 -7.91 -4.36 12.19
CA PHE A 105 -8.41 -3.17 12.86
C PHE A 105 -9.89 -2.94 12.56
N TRP A 106 -10.27 -2.91 11.29
CA TRP A 106 -11.66 -2.73 10.88
C TRP A 106 -12.58 -3.81 11.45
N LEU A 107 -12.16 -5.08 11.37
CA LEU A 107 -12.93 -6.20 11.88
C LEU A 107 -13.11 -6.11 13.41
N SER A 108 -12.04 -5.79 14.14
CA SER A 108 -12.08 -5.63 15.59
C SER A 108 -12.99 -4.46 16.00
N ALA A 109 -12.87 -3.32 15.31
CA ALA A 109 -13.74 -2.17 15.54
C ALA A 109 -15.21 -2.50 15.27
N THR A 110 -15.49 -3.25 14.21
CA THR A 110 -16.85 -3.68 13.84
C THR A 110 -17.44 -4.61 14.88
N ILE A 111 -16.69 -5.62 15.32
CA ILE A 111 -17.13 -6.58 16.36
C ILE A 111 -17.34 -5.88 17.70
N ALA A 112 -16.49 -4.92 18.05
CA ALA A 112 -16.62 -4.14 19.27
C ALA A 112 -17.74 -3.08 19.21
N GLY A 113 -18.36 -2.86 18.04
CA GLY A 113 -19.34 -1.79 17.84
C GLY A 113 -18.72 -0.39 17.97
N ALA A 114 -17.41 -0.24 17.73
CA ALA A 114 -16.70 1.02 17.87
C ALA A 114 -17.08 1.98 16.73
N PRO A 115 -17.31 3.28 17.01
CA PRO A 115 -17.76 4.22 15.98
C PRO A 115 -16.76 4.43 14.85
N VAL A 116 -15.47 4.22 15.13
CA VAL A 116 -14.39 4.25 14.13
C VAL A 116 -14.58 3.26 12.98
N ALA A 117 -15.36 2.18 13.18
CA ALA A 117 -15.68 1.24 12.10
C ALA A 117 -16.40 1.91 10.93
N ALA A 118 -17.19 2.96 11.19
CA ALA A 118 -17.93 3.69 10.18
C ALA A 118 -17.02 4.48 9.19
N LEU A 119 -15.75 4.76 9.55
CA LEU A 119 -14.77 5.33 8.62
C LEU A 119 -14.60 4.49 7.36
N PHE A 120 -14.75 3.18 7.50
CA PHE A 120 -14.55 2.22 6.43
C PHE A 120 -15.81 2.01 5.58
N GLY A 121 -16.93 2.64 5.93
CA GLY A 121 -18.19 2.54 5.20
C GLY A 121 -18.81 1.14 5.32
N SER A 122 -19.23 0.57 4.19
CA SER A 122 -19.81 -0.78 4.16
C SER A 122 -18.73 -1.86 4.22
N GLY A 123 -18.95 -2.89 5.04
CA GLY A 123 -17.98 -3.98 5.18
C GLY A 123 -17.65 -4.69 3.86
N THR A 124 -18.62 -4.81 2.96
CA THR A 124 -18.40 -5.37 1.62
C THR A 124 -17.43 -4.53 0.78
N GLY A 125 -17.51 -3.20 0.88
CA GLY A 125 -16.60 -2.29 0.18
C GLY A 125 -15.15 -2.45 0.63
N VAL A 126 -14.93 -2.58 1.93
CA VAL A 126 -13.60 -2.81 2.53
C VAL A 126 -13.00 -4.12 2.06
N CYS A 127 -13.78 -5.21 2.15
CA CYS A 127 -13.33 -6.53 1.72
C CYS A 127 -12.97 -6.54 0.23
N PHE A 128 -13.79 -5.90 -0.62
CA PHE A 128 -13.50 -5.78 -2.04
C PHE A 128 -12.23 -4.96 -2.30
N ALA A 129 -12.07 -3.80 -1.66
CA ALA A 129 -10.90 -2.95 -1.82
C ALA A 129 -9.60 -3.66 -1.39
N LEU A 130 -9.65 -4.42 -0.29
CA LEU A 130 -8.52 -5.24 0.17
C LEU A 130 -8.20 -6.35 -0.82
N ALA A 131 -9.20 -7.12 -1.26
CA ALA A 131 -9.03 -8.19 -2.23
C ALA A 131 -8.45 -7.65 -3.55
N PHE A 132 -8.95 -6.51 -4.02
CA PHE A 132 -8.44 -5.83 -5.22
C PHE A 132 -6.98 -5.40 -5.05
N THR A 133 -6.61 -4.85 -3.88
CA THR A 133 -5.24 -4.40 -3.60
C THR A 133 -4.27 -5.58 -3.53
N ILE A 134 -4.67 -6.68 -2.90
CA ILE A 134 -3.88 -7.92 -2.87
C ILE A 134 -3.75 -8.49 -4.29
N GLY A 135 -4.82 -8.47 -5.08
CA GLY A 135 -4.80 -8.86 -6.49
C GLY A 135 -3.81 -8.01 -7.30
N ALA A 136 -3.78 -6.70 -7.09
CA ALA A 136 -2.82 -5.80 -7.74
C ALA A 136 -1.36 -6.09 -7.32
N LEU A 137 -1.12 -6.41 -6.04
CA LEU A 137 0.19 -6.84 -5.56
C LEU A 137 0.64 -8.15 -6.21
N LEU A 138 -0.26 -9.15 -6.28
CA LEU A 138 0.03 -10.43 -6.93
C LEU A 138 0.26 -10.26 -8.42
N PHE A 139 -0.52 -9.43 -9.10
CA PHE A 139 -0.34 -9.12 -10.51
C PHE A 139 1.03 -8.51 -10.79
N ASP A 140 1.41 -7.46 -10.05
CA ASP A 140 2.73 -6.83 -10.22
C ASP A 140 3.88 -7.80 -9.89
N HIS A 141 3.70 -8.69 -8.89
CA HIS A 141 4.68 -9.72 -8.55
C HIS A 141 4.87 -10.74 -9.68
N LEU A 142 3.77 -11.26 -10.23
CA LEU A 142 3.79 -12.24 -11.32
C LEU A 142 4.40 -11.64 -12.60
N MET A 143 4.06 -10.40 -12.93
CA MET A 143 4.65 -9.69 -14.07
C MET A 143 6.17 -9.53 -13.93
N GLN A 144 6.67 -9.27 -12.72
CA GLN A 144 8.11 -9.21 -12.51
C GLN A 144 8.80 -10.57 -12.58
N ALA A 145 8.16 -11.63 -12.07
CA ALA A 145 8.70 -12.99 -12.17
C ALA A 145 8.84 -13.42 -13.64
N ASP A 146 7.82 -13.17 -14.47
CA ASP A 146 7.81 -13.48 -15.90
C ASP A 146 8.91 -12.72 -16.67
N GLU A 147 9.07 -11.41 -16.41
CA GLU A 147 10.16 -10.61 -16.98
C GLU A 147 11.54 -11.19 -16.60
N SER A 148 11.74 -11.54 -15.33
CA SER A 148 13.04 -12.05 -14.86
C SER A 148 13.41 -13.40 -15.48
N GLU A 149 12.43 -14.30 -15.66
CA GLU A 149 12.66 -15.60 -16.29
C GLU A 149 12.99 -15.45 -17.78
N SER A 150 12.30 -14.54 -18.46
CA SER A 150 12.59 -14.19 -19.86
C SER A 150 13.98 -13.60 -20.05
N ASP A 151 14.41 -12.69 -19.17
CA ASP A 151 15.72 -12.04 -19.23
C ASP A 151 16.86 -13.05 -18.98
N GLU A 152 16.71 -13.94 -17.99
CA GLU A 152 17.68 -15.01 -17.73
C GLU A 152 17.80 -15.98 -18.92
N ALA A 153 16.67 -16.36 -19.53
CA ALA A 153 16.65 -17.21 -20.70
C ALA A 153 17.33 -16.54 -21.91
N PHE A 154 17.09 -15.25 -22.13
CA PHE A 154 17.71 -14.47 -23.19
C PHE A 154 19.22 -14.34 -23.00
N GLU A 155 19.68 -14.01 -21.80
CA GLU A 155 21.10 -13.89 -21.49
C GLU A 155 21.84 -15.23 -21.67
N ALA A 156 21.19 -16.34 -21.31
CA ALA A 156 21.72 -17.68 -21.55
C ALA A 156 21.89 -18.00 -23.04
N ILE A 157 20.97 -17.53 -23.90
CA ILE A 157 21.08 -17.68 -25.36
C ILE A 157 22.22 -16.80 -25.89
N LEU A 158 22.32 -15.56 -25.46
CA LEU A 158 23.35 -14.62 -25.89
C LEU A 158 24.76 -15.15 -25.59
N ARG A 159 24.98 -15.65 -24.36
CA ARG A 159 26.24 -16.31 -23.98
C ARG A 159 26.54 -17.54 -24.84
N ARG A 160 25.53 -18.29 -25.30
CA ARG A 160 25.73 -19.44 -26.21
C ARG A 160 26.14 -19.00 -27.60
N VAL A 161 25.54 -17.92 -28.11
CA VAL A 161 25.88 -17.34 -29.43
C VAL A 161 27.30 -16.78 -29.41
N GLU A 162 27.68 -16.02 -28.38
CA GLU A 162 29.03 -15.47 -28.23
C GLU A 162 30.10 -16.55 -28.15
N ARG A 163 29.86 -17.64 -27.40
CA ARG A 163 30.79 -18.78 -27.35
C ARG A 163 30.99 -19.44 -28.71
N ARG A 164 29.92 -19.58 -29.52
CA ARG A 164 30.02 -20.15 -30.88
C ARG A 164 30.77 -19.22 -31.82
N ALA A 165 30.43 -17.94 -31.82
CA ALA A 165 31.10 -16.93 -32.64
C ALA A 165 32.59 -16.75 -32.28
N GLY A 166 32.96 -16.93 -31.00
CA GLY A 166 34.35 -16.94 -30.54
C GLY A 166 35.12 -18.20 -30.95
N SER A 167 34.46 -19.35 -31.04
CA SER A 167 35.07 -20.61 -31.50
C SER A 167 35.38 -20.57 -33.01
N ASP A 168 34.44 -20.11 -33.83
CA ASP A 168 34.60 -20.03 -35.29
C ASP A 168 35.69 -19.03 -35.71
N ARG A 169 35.98 -18.02 -34.88
CA ARG A 169 37.08 -17.06 -35.12
C ARG A 169 38.47 -17.63 -34.85
N ASN A 170 38.57 -18.68 -34.03
CA ASN A 170 39.86 -19.28 -33.67
C ASN A 170 40.28 -20.37 -34.67
N ASP A 171 39.31 -21.04 -35.30
CA ASP A 171 39.55 -22.11 -36.29
C ASP A 171 39.87 -21.59 -37.71
N GLY A 172 39.74 -20.30 -37.99
CA GLY A 172 40.04 -19.69 -39.29
C GLY A 172 41.45 -19.10 -39.44
N SER A 173 42.37 -19.40 -38.51
CA SER A 173 43.70 -18.77 -38.42
C SER A 173 44.89 -19.65 -38.83
N GLU A 174 44.65 -20.80 -39.47
CA GLU A 174 45.70 -21.70 -40.01
C GLU A 174 45.95 -21.50 -41.51
#